data_AF-A0A8S2X7R0-F1
#
_entry.id   AF-A0A8S2X7R0-F1
#
_cell.length_a   1.000
_cell.length_b   1.000
_cell.length_c   1.000
_cell.angle_alpha   90.00
_cell.angle_beta   90.00
_cell.angle_gamma   90.00
#
_symmetry.space_group_name_H-M   'P 1'
#
loop_
_entity.id
_entity.type
_entity.pdbx_description
1 polymer ?
#
loop_
_entity_poly.entity_id
_entity_poly.type
_entity_poly.pdbx_seq_one_letter_code
_entity_poly.pdbx_strand_id
1 'polypeptide(L)'
;MKMLTVIILLVLSLFPVVFPRCDRTITDNIPLKTKIQDSPYIVYGMPMNKIMEQYIPNLFNVTFRVDCILKGKSMDRIINIIQAGGPLLGRKFCQDLDVGRQYLVFIEKFFHIFRPSDFQEIEFDNITAQMLEKTCGLAAIPPNGYNSTIIDQCPLVSVGCTTSKFHNL
;
A
#
# COMPACT_ATOMS: atom_id res chain seq x y z
N MET A 1 -24.68 43.77 -14.82
CA MET A 1 -23.54 43.00 -14.26
C MET A 1 -23.89 42.00 -13.13
N LYS A 2 -25.13 41.91 -12.62
CA LYS A 2 -25.51 40.92 -11.59
C LYS A 2 -25.89 39.54 -12.15
N MET A 3 -26.27 39.47 -13.43
CA MET A 3 -26.78 38.25 -14.06
C MET A 3 -25.67 37.26 -14.46
N LEU A 4 -24.46 37.75 -14.74
CA LEU A 4 -23.33 36.91 -15.14
C LEU A 4 -22.78 36.07 -13.98
N THR A 5 -22.79 36.61 -12.75
CA THR A 5 -22.28 35.95 -11.55
C THR A 5 -23.15 34.75 -11.11
N VAL A 6 -24.46 34.85 -11.33
CA VAL A 6 -25.41 33.76 -11.01
C VAL A 6 -25.21 32.57 -11.95
N ILE A 7 -24.93 32.83 -13.23
CA ILE A 7 -24.71 31.76 -14.22
C ILE A 7 -23.41 31.00 -13.91
N ILE A 8 -22.33 31.68 -13.51
CA ILE A 8 -21.05 31.02 -13.17
C ILE A 8 -21.20 30.08 -11.96
N LEU A 9 -21.94 30.49 -10.93
CA LEU A 9 -22.22 29.64 -9.75
C LEU A 9 -23.09 28.43 -10.09
N LEU A 10 -24.08 28.61 -10.98
CA LEU A 10 -24.95 27.52 -11.43
C LEU A 10 -24.19 26.49 -12.29
N VAL A 11 -23.30 26.95 -13.17
CA VAL A 11 -22.46 26.08 -14.00
C VAL A 11 -21.45 25.29 -13.15
N LEU A 12 -20.90 25.89 -12.09
CA LEU A 12 -20.00 25.18 -11.15
C LEU A 12 -20.72 24.10 -10.32
N SER A 13 -22.02 24.26 -10.04
CA SER A 13 -22.81 23.25 -9.32
C SER A 13 -23.23 22.03 -10.15
N LEU A 14 -23.08 22.09 -11.49
CA LEU A 14 -23.54 21.06 -12.40
C LEU A 14 -22.47 20.03 -12.77
N PHE A 15 -21.21 20.25 -12.41
CA PHE A 15 -20.17 19.24 -12.53
C PHE A 15 -20.04 18.54 -11.18
N PRO A 16 -20.66 17.36 -10.97
CA PRO A 16 -20.25 16.52 -9.85
C PRO A 16 -18.75 16.33 -9.97
N VAL A 17 -18.01 16.64 -8.92
CA VAL A 17 -16.58 16.31 -8.87
C VAL A 17 -16.52 14.78 -8.89
N VAL A 18 -16.35 14.22 -10.09
CA VAL A 18 -16.18 12.78 -10.27
C VAL A 18 -14.78 12.46 -9.80
N PHE A 19 -14.66 12.07 -8.55
CA PHE A 19 -13.44 11.46 -8.06
C PHE A 19 -13.28 10.11 -8.77
N PRO A 20 -12.16 9.87 -9.47
CA PRO A 20 -11.90 8.57 -10.06
C PRO A 20 -12.06 7.50 -8.97
N ARG A 21 -12.84 6.46 -9.25
CA ARG A 21 -12.87 5.29 -8.36
C ARG A 21 -11.51 4.61 -8.43
N CYS A 22 -11.10 3.98 -7.32
CA CYS A 22 -10.08 2.96 -7.39
C CYS A 22 -10.57 1.87 -8.33
N ASP A 23 -9.96 1.79 -9.51
CA ASP A 23 -10.26 0.75 -10.46
C ASP A 23 -9.22 -0.36 -10.28
N ARG A 24 -9.66 -1.49 -9.71
CA ARG A 24 -8.80 -2.68 -9.53
C ARG A 24 -8.28 -3.23 -10.86
N THR A 25 -8.90 -2.88 -11.98
CA THR A 25 -8.45 -3.30 -13.31
C THR A 25 -7.22 -2.52 -13.76
N ILE A 26 -6.96 -1.35 -13.17
CA ILE A 26 -5.76 -0.58 -13.42
C ILE A 26 -4.68 -1.09 -12.48
N THR A 27 -3.98 -2.13 -12.91
CA THR A 27 -2.74 -2.55 -12.27
C THR A 27 -1.67 -1.51 -12.53
N ASP A 28 -0.96 -1.09 -11.49
CA ASP A 28 0.32 -0.45 -11.75
C ASP A 28 1.22 -1.49 -12.48
N ASN A 29 1.69 -1.17 -13.67
CA ASN A 29 2.60 -2.05 -14.41
C ASN A 29 4.04 -1.88 -13.89
N ILE A 30 4.20 -1.55 -12.60
CA ILE A 30 5.49 -1.24 -12.00
C ILE A 30 6.08 -2.55 -11.49
N PRO A 31 7.28 -2.94 -11.97
CA PRO A 31 7.92 -4.17 -11.52
C PRO A 31 8.09 -4.20 -10.00
N LEU A 32 7.88 -5.37 -9.38
CA LEU A 32 8.05 -5.57 -7.93
C LEU A 32 9.42 -5.08 -7.43
N LYS A 33 10.48 -5.27 -8.23
CA LYS A 33 11.83 -4.76 -7.92
C LYS A 33 11.85 -3.24 -7.73
N THR A 34 11.18 -2.49 -8.59
CA THR A 34 11.08 -1.03 -8.49
C THR A 34 10.27 -0.64 -7.25
N LYS A 35 9.12 -1.27 -7.02
CA LYS A 35 8.34 -1.05 -5.78
C LYS A 35 9.18 -1.30 -4.54
N ILE A 36 10.02 -2.34 -4.56
CA ILE A 36 10.91 -2.69 -3.45
C ILE A 36 12.00 -1.66 -3.27
N GLN A 37 12.61 -1.16 -4.35
CA GLN A 37 13.65 -0.13 -4.26
C GLN A 37 13.09 1.17 -3.70
N ASP A 38 11.93 1.61 -4.22
CA ASP A 38 11.38 2.95 -3.98
C ASP A 38 10.48 3.03 -2.75
N SER A 39 9.98 1.90 -2.23
CA SER A 39 9.19 1.89 -1.00
C SER A 39 10.09 1.86 0.24
N PRO A 40 9.88 2.77 1.21
CA PRO A 40 10.67 2.76 2.45
C PRO A 40 10.26 1.62 3.38
N TYR A 41 8.99 1.21 3.34
CA TYR A 41 8.46 0.09 4.11
C TYR A 41 7.62 -0.83 3.22
N ILE A 42 7.75 -2.13 3.45
CA ILE A 42 6.99 -3.16 2.77
C ILE A 42 6.57 -4.15 3.83
N VAL A 43 5.27 -4.38 3.95
CA VAL A 43 4.70 -5.28 4.95
C VAL A 43 3.84 -6.35 4.30
N TYR A 44 3.89 -7.54 4.85
CA TYR A 44 2.97 -8.62 4.57
C TYR A 44 1.99 -8.73 5.74
N GLY A 45 0.71 -8.91 5.43
CA GLY A 45 -0.30 -9.08 6.46
C GLY A 45 -1.71 -8.92 5.93
N MET A 46 -2.64 -8.54 6.81
CA MET A 46 -4.07 -8.57 6.52
C MET A 46 -4.81 -7.35 7.10
N PRO A 47 -5.70 -6.71 6.34
CA PRO A 47 -6.61 -5.68 6.85
C PRO A 47 -7.60 -6.32 7.82
N MET A 48 -7.70 -5.77 9.04
CA MET A 48 -8.64 -6.22 10.07
C MET A 48 -9.94 -5.43 10.03
N ASN A 49 -9.85 -4.14 9.72
CA ASN A 49 -10.99 -3.24 9.67
C ASN A 49 -10.75 -2.14 8.63
N LYS A 50 -11.83 -1.67 7.99
CA LYS A 50 -11.82 -0.60 6.98
C LYS A 50 -12.90 0.42 7.34
N ILE A 51 -12.50 1.68 7.50
CA ILE A 51 -13.40 2.79 7.86
C ILE A 51 -13.38 3.79 6.71
N MET A 52 -14.52 3.96 6.04
CA MET A 52 -14.66 4.92 4.93
C MET A 52 -14.64 6.36 5.44
N GLU A 53 -13.92 7.23 4.74
CA GLU A 53 -13.95 8.67 5.00
C GLU A 53 -15.28 9.26 4.51
N GLN A 54 -15.92 10.09 5.33
CA GLN A 54 -17.27 10.59 5.05
C GLN A 54 -17.30 11.58 3.88
N TYR A 55 -16.22 12.33 3.68
CA TYR A 55 -16.20 13.49 2.77
C TYR A 55 -15.45 13.25 1.46
N ILE A 56 -14.64 12.19 1.38
CA ILE A 56 -13.81 11.89 0.20
C ILE A 56 -14.18 10.50 -0.30
N PRO A 57 -14.85 10.39 -1.46
CA PRO A 57 -15.25 9.11 -2.01
C PRO A 57 -14.07 8.16 -2.20
N ASN A 58 -14.27 6.90 -1.80
CA ASN A 58 -13.29 5.81 -1.91
C ASN A 58 -12.01 6.01 -1.09
N LEU A 59 -11.90 7.08 -0.29
CA LEU A 59 -10.84 7.21 0.70
C LEU A 59 -11.27 6.49 1.98
N PHE A 60 -10.34 5.81 2.62
CA PHE A 60 -10.61 5.05 3.83
C PHE A 60 -9.35 4.89 4.68
N ASN A 61 -9.56 4.59 5.95
CA ASN A 61 -8.51 4.21 6.88
C ASN A 61 -8.61 2.72 7.18
N VAL A 62 -7.47 2.06 7.31
CA VAL A 62 -7.40 0.62 7.58
C VAL A 62 -6.64 0.38 8.86
N THR A 63 -7.21 -0.44 9.75
CA THR A 63 -6.44 -1.11 10.80
C THR A 63 -5.87 -2.39 10.21
N PHE A 64 -4.55 -2.46 10.11
CA PHE A 64 -3.82 -3.51 9.41
C PHE A 64 -3.02 -4.36 10.40
N ARG A 65 -3.16 -5.68 10.31
CA ARG A 65 -2.31 -6.63 11.04
C ARG A 65 -1.08 -6.91 10.19
N VAL A 66 0.08 -6.50 10.69
CA VAL A 66 1.38 -6.85 10.13
C VAL A 66 1.72 -8.26 10.61
N ASP A 67 1.86 -9.18 9.67
CA ASP A 67 2.33 -10.54 9.94
C ASP A 67 3.84 -10.64 9.69
N CYS A 68 4.37 -9.88 8.73
CA CYS A 68 5.80 -9.79 8.47
C CYS A 68 6.21 -8.41 7.94
N ILE A 69 7.39 -7.93 8.33
CA ILE A 69 8.00 -6.74 7.76
C ILE A 69 9.05 -7.20 6.75
N LEU A 70 8.82 -6.90 5.48
CA LEU A 70 9.67 -7.35 4.37
C LEU A 70 10.80 -6.37 4.05
N LYS A 71 10.58 -5.08 4.34
CA LYS A 71 11.57 -4.01 4.25
C LYS A 71 11.19 -2.90 5.22
N GLY A 72 12.20 -2.28 5.83
CA GLY A 72 12.04 -1.14 6.72
C GLY A 72 12.46 -1.44 8.16
N LYS A 73 12.07 -0.57 9.09
CA LYS A 73 12.30 -0.74 10.53
C LYS A 73 11.20 -1.55 11.18
N SER A 74 11.50 -2.14 12.34
CA SER A 74 10.48 -2.80 13.16
C SER A 74 9.31 -1.85 13.46
N MET A 75 8.10 -2.40 13.43
CA MET A 75 6.84 -1.70 13.70
C MET A 75 5.90 -2.60 14.48
N ASP A 76 4.85 -2.02 15.05
CA ASP A 76 3.89 -2.75 15.84
C ASP A 76 3.07 -3.73 14.99
N ARG A 77 2.63 -4.83 15.59
CA ARG A 77 1.81 -5.84 14.90
C ARG A 77 0.51 -5.27 14.35
N ILE A 78 -0.05 -4.26 14.99
CA ILE A 78 -1.25 -3.56 14.53
C ILE A 78 -0.87 -2.13 14.20
N ILE A 79 -1.08 -1.74 12.94
CA ILE A 79 -0.84 -0.39 12.47
C ILE A 79 -2.11 0.20 11.88
N ASN A 80 -2.19 1.53 11.86
CA ASN A 80 -3.21 2.25 11.12
C ASN A 80 -2.60 2.82 9.83
N ILE A 81 -3.16 2.41 8.70
CA ILE A 81 -2.88 2.96 7.38
C ILE A 81 -3.99 3.96 7.08
N ILE A 82 -3.65 5.24 7.10
CA ILE A 82 -4.58 6.32 6.83
C ILE A 82 -4.58 6.70 5.36
N GLN A 83 -5.69 7.28 4.92
CA GLN A 83 -5.84 7.80 3.56
C GLN A 83 -5.46 6.73 2.51
N ALA A 84 -5.89 5.49 2.74
CA ALA A 84 -5.85 4.42 1.75
C ALA A 84 -7.03 4.59 0.78
N GLY A 85 -6.91 4.04 -0.43
CA GLY A 85 -7.93 4.21 -1.45
C GLY A 85 -7.73 5.42 -2.35
N GLY A 86 -8.87 6.02 -2.74
CA GLY A 86 -9.06 6.89 -3.91
C GLY A 86 -8.00 7.96 -4.17
N PRO A 87 -7.97 8.53 -5.39
CA PRO A 87 -6.90 9.38 -5.84
C PRO A 87 -6.72 10.58 -4.91
N LEU A 88 -5.63 10.52 -4.14
CA LEU A 88 -5.14 11.65 -3.37
C LEU A 88 -4.35 12.57 -4.29
N LEU A 89 -4.47 13.88 -4.05
CA LEU A 89 -3.66 14.88 -4.74
C LEU A 89 -2.18 14.51 -4.67
N GLY A 90 -1.56 14.34 -5.85
CA GLY A 90 -0.14 13.99 -5.97
C GLY A 90 0.18 12.49 -5.98
N ARG A 91 -0.82 11.60 -5.96
CA ARG A 91 -0.64 10.15 -6.10
C ARG A 91 -1.26 9.62 -7.38
N LYS A 92 -0.56 8.69 -8.02
CA LYS A 92 -0.96 8.05 -9.27
C LYS A 92 -1.72 6.76 -9.03
N PHE A 93 -1.35 6.02 -7.99
CA PHE A 93 -1.94 4.72 -7.68
C PHE A 93 -2.66 4.76 -6.36
N CYS A 94 -3.70 3.94 -6.28
CA CYS A 94 -4.49 3.78 -5.09
C CYS A 94 -4.39 2.37 -4.55
N GLN A 95 -4.78 2.19 -3.29
CA GLN A 95 -4.82 0.87 -2.65
C GLN A 95 -6.24 0.43 -2.38
N ASP A 96 -6.58 -0.84 -2.59
CA ASP A 96 -7.89 -1.39 -2.25
C ASP A 96 -7.78 -2.64 -1.37
N LEU A 97 -7.56 -2.39 -0.09
CA LEU A 97 -7.33 -3.38 0.94
C LEU A 97 -8.65 -3.99 1.46
N ASP A 98 -9.07 -5.11 0.89
CA ASP A 98 -10.22 -5.86 1.42
C ASP A 98 -9.92 -6.55 2.76
N VAL A 99 -10.85 -6.44 3.70
CA VAL A 99 -10.77 -7.11 5.00
C VAL A 99 -10.72 -8.63 4.82
N GLY A 100 -9.82 -9.28 5.53
CA GLY A 100 -9.68 -10.74 5.53
C GLY A 100 -8.79 -11.33 4.43
N ARG A 101 -8.22 -10.50 3.55
CA ARG A 101 -7.26 -10.94 2.51
C ARG A 101 -5.82 -10.57 2.87
N GLN A 102 -4.87 -11.39 2.41
CA GLN A 102 -3.45 -11.15 2.64
C GLN A 102 -2.85 -10.33 1.51
N TYR A 103 -2.01 -9.36 1.85
CA TYR A 103 -1.39 -8.45 0.89
C TYR A 103 0.08 -8.20 1.21
N LEU A 104 0.82 -7.91 0.15
CA LEU A 104 2.02 -7.07 0.24
C LEU A 104 1.59 -5.61 0.10
N VAL A 105 1.83 -4.84 1.15
CA VAL A 105 1.47 -3.42 1.18
C VAL A 105 2.73 -2.56 1.22
N PHE A 106 2.78 -1.60 0.32
CA PHE A 106 3.84 -0.60 0.21
C PHE A 106 3.38 0.64 0.98
N ILE A 107 4.13 1.01 2.02
CA ILE A 107 3.74 2.12 2.91
C ILE A 107 4.92 3.04 3.20
N GLU A 108 4.59 4.23 3.67
CA GLU A 108 5.53 5.20 4.19
C GLU A 108 5.06 5.74 5.54
N LYS A 109 6.02 6.15 6.38
CA LYS A 109 5.75 6.67 7.71
C LYS A 109 5.42 8.16 7.61
N PHE A 110 4.29 8.56 8.17
CA PHE A 110 3.84 9.94 8.29
C PHE A 110 3.64 10.25 9.77
N PHE A 111 4.64 10.87 10.40
CA PHE A 111 4.70 11.02 11.88
C PHE A 111 4.62 9.67 12.61
N HIS A 112 3.54 9.43 13.36
CA HIS A 112 3.31 8.20 14.15
C HIS A 112 2.36 7.21 13.46
N ILE A 113 1.90 7.53 12.25
CA ILE A 113 0.96 6.74 11.47
C ILE A 113 1.57 6.35 10.12
N PHE A 114 0.90 5.46 9.40
CA PHE A 114 1.33 5.02 8.08
C PHE A 114 0.35 5.49 7.03
N ARG A 115 0.85 5.71 5.82
CA ARG A 115 0.04 5.97 4.63
C ARG A 115 0.56 5.09 3.48
N PRO A 116 -0.27 4.80 2.46
CA PRO A 116 0.20 4.08 1.27
C PRO A 116 1.41 4.78 0.65
N SER A 117 2.34 4.03 0.05
CA SER A 117 3.23 4.58 -0.96
C SER A 117 2.46 4.83 -2.27
N ASP A 118 3.08 5.48 -3.27
CA ASP A 118 2.48 5.62 -4.60
C ASP A 118 2.62 4.33 -5.44
N PHE A 119 2.21 3.21 -4.83
CA PHE A 119 2.18 1.88 -5.44
C PHE A 119 0.94 1.14 -4.95
N GLN A 120 0.34 0.37 -5.86
CA GLN A 120 -0.72 -0.56 -5.54
C GLN A 120 -0.16 -1.73 -4.74
N GLU A 121 -0.96 -2.22 -3.78
CA GLU A 121 -0.75 -3.49 -3.09
C GLU A 121 -0.72 -4.67 -4.07
N ILE A 122 -0.20 -5.79 -3.60
CA ILE A 122 -0.25 -7.06 -4.31
C ILE A 122 -0.98 -8.05 -3.41
N GLU A 123 -2.13 -8.57 -3.86
CA GLU A 123 -2.80 -9.67 -3.17
C GLU A 123 -1.86 -10.88 -3.16
N PHE A 124 -1.67 -11.47 -1.98
CA PHE A 124 -0.67 -12.51 -1.80
C PHE A 124 -1.18 -13.84 -2.35
N ASP A 125 -0.48 -14.37 -3.34
CA ASP A 125 -0.75 -15.66 -3.98
C ASP A 125 0.54 -16.46 -4.22
N ASN A 126 0.41 -17.64 -4.81
CA ASN A 126 1.56 -18.52 -5.10
C ASN A 126 2.56 -17.89 -6.07
N ILE A 127 2.11 -17.03 -6.99
CA ILE A 127 2.98 -16.35 -7.96
C ILE A 127 3.81 -15.31 -7.22
N THR A 128 3.16 -14.52 -6.37
CA THR A 128 3.79 -13.52 -5.51
C THR A 128 4.82 -14.15 -4.57
N ALA A 129 4.49 -15.31 -3.98
CA ALA A 129 5.44 -16.07 -3.16
C ALA A 129 6.73 -16.41 -3.93
N GLN A 130 6.60 -16.97 -5.14
CA GLN A 130 7.76 -17.27 -6.00
C GLN A 130 8.54 -16.01 -6.41
N MET A 131 7.86 -14.88 -6.60
CA MET A 131 8.51 -13.61 -6.91
C MET A 131 9.33 -13.10 -5.72
N LEU A 132 8.80 -13.18 -4.50
CA LEU A 132 9.50 -12.78 -3.27
C LEU A 132 10.74 -13.64 -3.03
N GLU A 133 10.64 -14.96 -3.22
CA GLU A 133 11.77 -15.88 -3.13
C GLU A 133 12.91 -15.55 -4.10
N LYS A 134 12.61 -14.91 -5.24
CA LYS A 134 13.61 -14.51 -6.23
C LYS A 134 14.06 -13.06 -6.09
N THR A 135 13.44 -12.29 -5.20
CA THR A 135 13.71 -10.87 -5.09
C THR A 135 14.69 -10.56 -3.97
N CYS A 136 15.69 -9.74 -4.31
CA CYS A 136 16.75 -9.30 -3.43
C CYS A 136 16.35 -8.09 -2.59
N GLY A 137 17.02 -7.92 -1.44
CA GLY A 137 16.86 -6.73 -0.60
C GLY A 137 15.61 -6.75 0.28
N LEU A 138 15.03 -7.94 0.46
CA LEU A 138 13.96 -8.20 1.42
C LEU A 138 14.50 -9.00 2.61
N ALA A 139 13.82 -8.88 3.74
CA ALA A 139 14.11 -9.63 4.96
C ALA A 139 12.79 -10.09 5.59
N ALA A 140 12.77 -11.22 6.29
CA ALA A 140 11.58 -11.62 7.06
C ALA A 140 11.77 -11.14 8.50
N ILE A 141 11.32 -9.91 8.80
CA ILE A 141 11.45 -9.30 10.13
C ILE A 141 10.12 -9.40 10.87
N PRO A 142 10.08 -9.97 12.10
CA PRO A 142 8.86 -10.02 12.89
C PRO A 142 8.47 -8.63 13.44
N PRO A 143 7.18 -8.32 13.60
CA PRO A 143 6.73 -7.07 14.21
C PRO A 143 6.92 -7.04 15.74
N ASN A 144 6.83 -5.86 16.35
CA ASN A 144 6.84 -5.70 17.80
C ASN A 144 5.53 -6.24 18.43
N GLY A 145 5.62 -6.66 19.70
CA GLY A 145 4.48 -7.25 20.42
C GLY A 145 4.18 -8.70 20.02
N TYR A 146 5.19 -9.37 19.46
CA TYR A 146 5.11 -10.75 19.02
C TYR A 146 5.13 -11.72 20.21
N ASN A 147 4.03 -12.48 20.40
CA ASN A 147 4.00 -13.66 21.25
C ASN A 147 4.15 -14.90 20.35
N SER A 148 5.11 -15.77 20.69
CA SER A 148 5.55 -16.94 19.92
C SER A 148 4.50 -18.03 19.66
N THR A 149 3.25 -17.86 20.08
CA THR A 149 2.17 -18.85 20.00
C THR A 149 1.22 -18.65 18.82
N ILE A 150 1.31 -17.53 18.10
CA ILE A 150 0.54 -17.30 16.88
C ILE A 150 1.43 -17.69 15.69
N ILE A 151 1.04 -18.73 14.97
CA ILE A 151 1.77 -19.31 13.84
C ILE A 151 1.98 -18.21 12.78
N ASP A 152 3.22 -17.73 12.69
CA ASP A 152 3.65 -16.72 11.74
C ASP A 152 3.95 -17.36 10.39
N GLN A 153 3.29 -16.87 9.34
CA GLN A 153 3.60 -17.23 7.97
C GLN A 153 4.25 -16.03 7.29
N CYS A 154 5.44 -15.62 7.76
CA CYS A 154 6.29 -14.78 6.93
C CYS A 154 6.53 -15.50 5.60
N PRO A 155 6.30 -14.87 4.45
CA PRO A 155 6.63 -15.49 3.19
C PRO A 155 8.14 -15.69 3.10
N LEU A 156 8.55 -16.76 2.42
CA LEU A 156 9.96 -16.99 2.13
C LEU A 156 10.50 -15.87 1.25
N VAL A 157 11.66 -15.33 1.63
CA VAL A 157 12.38 -14.28 0.89
C VAL A 157 13.84 -14.69 0.73
N SER A 158 14.47 -14.29 -0.38
CA SER A 158 15.90 -14.57 -0.57
C SER A 158 16.77 -13.63 0.27
N VAL A 159 17.44 -14.21 1.26
CA VAL A 159 18.51 -13.58 2.05
C VAL A 159 19.85 -13.53 1.31
N GLY A 160 19.96 -14.19 0.15
CA GLY A 160 21.22 -14.51 -0.51
C GLY A 160 21.26 -14.03 -1.96
N CYS A 161 21.15 -12.72 -2.17
CA CYS A 161 21.53 -12.15 -3.47
C CYS A 161 22.98 -11.70 -3.39
N THR A 162 23.89 -12.53 -3.89
CA THR A 162 25.22 -12.05 -4.23
C THR A 162 25.05 -10.91 -5.21
N THR A 163 25.51 -9.73 -4.83
CA THR A 163 25.79 -8.67 -5.80
C THR A 163 26.80 -9.27 -6.76
N SER A 164 26.32 -9.84 -7.87
CA SER A 164 27.15 -9.99 -9.05
C SER A 164 27.63 -8.59 -9.34
N LYS A 165 28.86 -8.30 -8.90
CA LYS A 165 29.65 -7.19 -9.41
C LYS A 165 29.54 -7.35 -10.91
N PHE A 166 28.88 -6.40 -11.56
CA PHE A 166 29.12 -6.18 -12.98
C PHE A 166 30.63 -6.02 -13.12
N HIS A 167 31.28 -7.11 -13.50
CA HIS A 167 32.59 -7.06 -14.12
C HIS A 167 32.36 -6.30 -15.42
N ASN A 168 32.98 -5.13 -15.51
CA ASN A 168 33.17 -4.39 -16.75
C ASN A 168 33.53 -5.36 -17.88
N LEU A 169 32.80 -5.28 -18.98
CA LEU A 169 33.29 -5.52 -20.32
C LEU A 169 32.69 -4.45 -21.23
#